data_AF-A0AAV8ZTC0-F1
#
_entry.id   AF-A0AAV8ZTC0-F1
#
_cell.length_a   1.000
_cell.length_b   1.000
_cell.length_c   1.000
_cell.angle_alpha   90.00
_cell.angle_beta   90.00
_cell.angle_gamma   90.00
#
_symmetry.space_group_name_H-M   'P 1'
#
loop_
_entity.id
_entity.type
_entity.pdbx_description
1 polymer ?
#
loop_
_entity_poly.entity_id
_entity_poly.type
_entity_poly.pdbx_seq_one_letter_code
_entity_poly.pdbx_strand_id
1 'polypeptide(L)'
;MNNQLVSFAQSFNSLNTSVEQNKKSIEEVNKKLDLSSQYAKRNSLRFYGFDENDDDIVQVVVDFISNILKVPCTIQDIDCAFRIGKSVKNDGKPRSVLVNFVNNWKRSQVFAAKKEFEEVWD
;
A
#
# COMPACT_ATOMS: atom_id res chain seq x y z
N MET A 1 14.36 -19.86 -54.38
CA MET A 1 14.89 -19.85 -53.00
C MET A 1 14.96 -18.46 -52.38
N ASN A 2 15.28 -17.38 -53.11
CA ASN A 2 15.40 -16.04 -52.49
C ASN A 2 14.12 -15.43 -51.89
N ASN A 3 12.94 -15.63 -52.50
CA ASN A 3 11.70 -14.98 -51.99
C ASN A 3 11.26 -15.47 -50.61
N GLN A 4 11.48 -16.76 -50.28
CA GLN A 4 11.13 -17.30 -48.96
C GLN A 4 12.07 -16.82 -47.86
N LEU A 5 13.37 -16.67 -48.19
CA LEU A 5 14.36 -16.11 -47.28
C LEU A 5 14.09 -14.63 -46.98
N VAL A 6 13.71 -13.86 -48.02
CA VAL A 6 13.29 -12.46 -47.87
C VAL A 6 12.01 -12.35 -47.03
N SER A 7 10.99 -13.18 -47.30
CA SER A 7 9.76 -13.16 -46.50
C SER A 7 10.00 -13.58 -45.04
N PHE A 8 10.90 -14.54 -44.81
CA PHE A 8 11.27 -14.95 -43.45
C PHE A 8 11.99 -13.83 -42.71
N ALA A 9 12.96 -13.15 -43.35
CA ALA A 9 13.66 -12.00 -42.78
C ALA A 9 12.70 -10.84 -42.46
N GLN A 10 11.71 -10.59 -43.32
CA GLN A 10 10.66 -9.60 -43.07
C GLN A 10 9.82 -9.96 -41.84
N SER A 11 9.35 -11.22 -41.75
CA SER A 11 8.61 -11.70 -40.58
C SER A 11 9.43 -11.61 -39.30
N PHE A 12 10.70 -12.01 -39.34
CA PHE A 12 11.61 -11.92 -38.19
C PHE A 12 11.79 -10.48 -37.70
N ASN A 13 11.98 -9.54 -38.63
CA ASN A 13 12.10 -8.12 -38.30
C ASN A 13 10.80 -7.55 -37.71
N SER A 14 9.64 -7.92 -38.26
CA SER A 14 8.33 -7.52 -37.71
C SER A 14 8.11 -8.09 -36.31
N LEU A 15 8.57 -9.33 -36.06
CA LEU A 15 8.46 -9.98 -34.76
C LEU A 15 9.35 -9.28 -33.74
N ASN A 16 10.61 -9.00 -34.08
CA ASN A 16 11.51 -8.22 -33.21
C ASN A 16 10.94 -6.84 -32.90
N THR A 17 10.37 -6.16 -33.90
CA THR A 17 9.71 -4.86 -33.70
C THR A 17 8.56 -4.98 -32.71
N SER A 18 7.73 -6.02 -32.84
CA SER A 18 6.60 -6.28 -31.95
C SER A 18 7.06 -6.63 -30.53
N VAL A 19 8.13 -7.40 -30.38
CA VAL A 19 8.74 -7.73 -29.09
C VAL A 19 9.23 -6.48 -28.38
N GLU A 20 9.93 -5.59 -29.09
CA GLU A 20 10.41 -4.32 -28.52
C GLU A 20 9.27 -3.36 -28.16
N GLN A 21 8.22 -3.31 -28.97
CA GLN A 21 7.02 -2.54 -28.64
C GLN A 21 6.32 -3.09 -27.39
N ASN A 22 6.13 -4.41 -27.31
CA ASN A 22 5.50 -5.04 -26.16
C ASN A 22 6.31 -4.83 -24.87
N LYS A 23 7.64 -4.90 -24.93
CA LYS A 23 8.51 -4.59 -23.78
C LYS A 23 8.27 -3.16 -23.28
N LYS A 24 8.26 -2.18 -24.18
CA LYS A 24 7.98 -0.78 -23.84
C LYS A 24 6.58 -0.63 -23.22
N SER A 25 5.57 -1.25 -23.80
CA SER A 25 4.20 -1.21 -23.25
C SER A 25 4.12 -1.85 -21.86
N ILE A 26 4.81 -2.96 -21.62
CA ILE A 26 4.90 -3.59 -20.30
C ILE A 26 5.53 -2.63 -19.29
N GLU A 27 6.64 -1.99 -19.65
CA GLU A 27 7.29 -1.00 -18.78
C GLU A 27 6.37 0.18 -18.46
N GLU A 28 5.66 0.72 -19.46
CA GLU A 28 4.72 1.82 -19.28
C GLU A 28 3.54 1.43 -18.38
N VAL A 29 2.98 0.23 -18.58
CA VAL A 29 1.89 -0.29 -17.75
C VAL A 29 2.36 -0.47 -16.31
N ASN A 30 3.56 -1.02 -16.11
CA ASN A 30 4.14 -1.19 -14.78
C ASN A 30 4.36 0.16 -14.07
N LYS A 31 4.85 1.18 -14.79
CA LYS A 31 4.99 2.54 -14.25
C LYS A 31 3.65 3.14 -13.85
N LYS A 32 2.61 2.99 -14.69
CA LYS A 32 1.25 3.47 -14.37
C LYS A 32 0.65 2.74 -13.18
N LEU A 33 0.86 1.43 -13.09
CA LEU A 33 0.39 0.60 -11.98
C LEU A 33 1.04 1.02 -10.66
N ASP A 34 2.35 1.29 -10.68
CA ASP A 34 3.08 1.75 -9.50
C ASP A 34 2.56 3.12 -9.03
N LEU A 35 2.45 4.10 -9.93
CA LEU A 35 1.88 5.41 -9.62
C LEU A 35 0.46 5.32 -9.05
N SER A 36 -0.39 4.49 -9.65
CA SER A 36 -1.76 4.25 -9.17
C SER A 36 -1.76 3.60 -7.78
N SER A 37 -0.85 2.66 -7.53
CA SER A 37 -0.70 1.99 -6.24
C SER A 37 -0.20 2.95 -5.16
N GLN A 38 0.74 3.83 -5.49
CA GLN A 38 1.21 4.87 -4.59
C GLN A 38 0.09 5.85 -4.23
N TYR A 39 -0.71 6.27 -5.21
CA TYR A 39 -1.85 7.15 -4.98
C TYR A 39 -2.90 6.49 -4.08
N ALA A 40 -3.24 5.23 -4.32
CA ALA A 40 -4.19 4.47 -3.48
C ALA A 40 -3.70 4.29 -2.03
N LYS A 41 -2.39 4.14 -1.82
CA LYS A 41 -1.77 3.97 -0.49
C LYS A 41 -1.48 5.27 0.24
N ARG A 42 -1.69 6.42 -0.40
CA ARG A 42 -1.34 7.74 0.15
C ARG A 42 -2.02 8.00 1.50
N ASN A 43 -3.28 7.56 1.63
CA ASN A 43 -4.06 7.77 2.84
C ASN A 43 -3.92 6.62 3.83
N SER A 44 -2.93 5.74 3.68
CA SER A 44 -2.77 4.57 4.54
C SER A 44 -1.69 4.79 5.59
N LEU A 45 -1.90 4.24 6.80
CA LEU A 45 -0.87 4.03 7.81
C LEU A 45 -0.90 2.61 8.32
N ARG A 46 0.26 2.12 8.75
CA ARG A 46 0.41 0.81 9.35
C ARG A 46 0.73 0.96 10.83
N PHE A 47 -0.07 0.32 11.67
CA PHE A 47 0.07 0.28 13.11
C PHE A 47 0.51 -1.11 13.57
N TYR A 48 1.23 -1.14 14.68
CA TYR A 48 1.79 -2.36 15.28
C TYR A 48 1.44 -2.38 16.76
N GLY A 49 1.43 -3.58 17.36
CA GLY A 49 1.24 -3.75 18.80
C GLY A 49 -0.22 -3.84 19.29
N PHE A 50 -1.20 -3.86 18.39
CA PHE A 50 -2.59 -4.14 18.76
C PHE A 50 -2.82 -5.64 18.97
N ASP A 51 -3.44 -6.01 20.09
CA ASP A 51 -3.69 -7.41 20.46
C ASP A 51 -4.52 -8.13 19.40
N GLU A 52 -4.30 -9.43 19.18
CA GLU A 52 -4.93 -10.19 18.07
C GLU A 52 -6.43 -10.45 18.27
N ASN A 53 -6.89 -10.39 19.52
CA ASN A 53 -8.26 -10.74 19.93
C ASN A 53 -9.23 -9.56 19.94
N ASP A 54 -8.80 -8.37 19.52
CA ASP A 54 -9.69 -7.23 19.40
C ASP A 54 -10.66 -7.42 18.22
N ASP A 55 -11.94 -7.57 18.54
CA ASP A 55 -13.02 -7.81 17.57
C ASP A 55 -13.35 -6.56 16.72
N ASP A 56 -13.22 -5.36 17.29
CA ASP A 56 -13.43 -4.08 16.57
C ASP A 56 -12.14 -3.29 16.44
N ILE A 57 -11.38 -3.61 15.39
CA ILE A 57 -10.10 -2.96 15.14
C ILE A 57 -10.25 -1.47 14.78
N VAL A 58 -11.39 -1.07 14.22
CA VAL A 58 -11.62 0.34 13.87
C VAL A 58 -11.72 1.16 15.14
N GLN A 59 -12.52 0.70 16.10
CA GLN A 59 -12.68 1.38 17.39
C GLN A 59 -11.36 1.44 18.16
N VAL A 60 -10.60 0.33 18.22
CA VAL A 60 -9.29 0.29 18.88
C VAL A 60 -8.31 1.32 18.29
N VAL A 61 -8.28 1.45 16.96
CA VAL A 61 -7.44 2.45 16.28
C VAL A 61 -7.90 3.87 16.62
N VAL A 62 -9.21 4.15 16.60
CA VAL A 62 -9.75 5.47 16.93
C VAL A 62 -9.41 5.85 18.37
N ASP A 63 -9.56 4.92 19.30
CA ASP A 63 -9.25 5.13 20.72
C ASP A 63 -7.75 5.34 20.92
N PHE A 64 -6.89 4.57 20.25
CA PHE A 64 -5.45 4.79 20.29
C PHE A 64 -5.07 6.19 19.79
N ILE A 65 -5.60 6.61 18.63
CA ILE A 65 -5.30 7.91 18.05
C ILE A 65 -5.79 9.05 18.97
N SER A 66 -7.01 8.94 19.51
CA SER A 66 -7.61 9.99 20.32
C SER A 66 -7.03 10.05 21.73
N ASN A 67 -6.81 8.90 22.36
CA ASN A 67 -6.43 8.82 23.78
C ASN A 67 -4.93 8.78 23.98
N ILE A 68 -4.17 8.15 23.08
CA ILE A 68 -2.70 8.04 23.21
C ILE A 68 -2.01 9.14 22.42
N LEU A 69 -2.32 9.27 21.12
CA LEU A 69 -1.70 10.30 20.27
C LEU A 69 -2.32 11.69 20.45
N LYS A 70 -3.41 11.81 21.20
CA LYS A 70 -4.13 13.07 21.47
C LYS A 70 -4.59 13.82 20.21
N VAL A 71 -4.80 13.09 19.12
CA VAL A 71 -5.34 13.64 17.87
C VAL A 71 -6.84 13.36 17.81
N PRO A 72 -7.71 14.37 17.68
CA PRO A 72 -9.14 14.15 17.53
C PRO A 72 -9.43 13.24 16.34
N CYS A 73 -9.97 12.05 16.59
CA CYS A 73 -10.27 11.05 15.57
C CYS A 73 -11.63 10.42 15.86
N THR A 74 -12.38 10.16 14.80
CA THR A 74 -13.68 9.51 14.87
C THR A 74 -13.72 8.36 13.88
N ILE A 75 -14.70 7.47 14.02
CA ILE A 75 -14.89 6.35 13.09
C ILE A 75 -15.05 6.87 11.65
N GLN A 76 -15.71 8.02 11.46
CA GLN A 76 -15.92 8.64 10.15
C GLN A 76 -14.63 9.14 9.47
N ASP A 77 -13.54 9.28 10.23
CA ASP A 77 -12.23 9.61 9.68
C ASP A 77 -11.52 8.38 9.07
N ILE A 78 -11.99 7.17 9.38
CA ILE A 78 -11.45 5.89 8.90
C ILE A 78 -12.34 5.37 7.76
N ASP A 79 -11.71 5.08 6.62
CA ASP A 79 -12.35 4.42 5.49
C ASP A 79 -12.42 2.90 5.74
N CYS A 80 -11.28 2.30 6.08
CA CYS A 80 -11.21 0.89 6.49
C CYS A 80 -9.99 0.60 7.35
N ALA A 81 -10.09 -0.40 8.22
CA ALA A 81 -8.97 -0.91 9.00
C ALA A 81 -8.97 -2.44 8.99
N PHE A 82 -7.84 -3.06 8.72
CA PHE A 82 -7.73 -4.52 8.65
C PHE A 82 -6.32 -5.02 8.96
N ARG A 83 -6.23 -6.23 9.51
CA ARG A 83 -4.94 -6.88 9.80
C ARG A 83 -4.28 -7.37 8.52
N ILE A 84 -2.97 -7.14 8.41
CA ILE A 84 -2.16 -7.58 7.26
C ILE A 84 -1.04 -8.51 7.73
N GLY A 85 -0.81 -9.55 6.92
CA GLY A 85 0.22 -10.56 7.13
C GLY A 85 -0.37 -11.93 7.41
N LYS A 86 0.47 -12.96 7.37
CA LYS A 86 0.06 -14.31 7.75
C LYS A 86 -0.17 -14.35 9.26
N SER A 87 -1.31 -14.91 9.69
CA SER A 87 -1.53 -15.20 11.11
C SER A 87 -0.64 -16.38 11.48
N VAL A 88 0.54 -16.10 12.01
CA VAL A 88 1.44 -17.13 12.50
C VAL A 88 1.07 -17.35 13.95
N LYS A 89 0.25 -18.37 14.22
CA LYS A 89 -0.24 -18.73 15.56
C LYS A 89 0.89 -18.94 16.60
N ASN A 90 2.14 -19.03 16.17
CA ASN A 90 3.27 -19.46 16.98
C ASN A 90 4.41 -18.44 17.16
N ASP A 91 4.36 -17.25 16.53
CA ASP A 91 5.48 -16.27 16.60
C ASP A 91 5.30 -15.20 17.69
N GLY A 92 4.19 -15.23 18.43
CA GLY A 92 3.92 -14.35 19.57
C GLY A 92 3.76 -12.85 19.25
N LYS A 93 4.02 -12.41 18.02
CA LYS A 93 3.85 -11.03 17.59
C LYS A 93 2.50 -10.81 16.90
N PRO A 94 1.67 -9.87 17.41
CA PRO A 94 0.40 -9.59 16.77
C PRO A 94 0.58 -9.03 15.36
N ARG A 95 -0.34 -9.37 14.45
CA ARG A 95 -0.33 -8.81 13.09
C ARG A 95 -0.51 -7.29 13.11
N SER A 96 0.25 -6.62 12.25
CA SER A 96 0.06 -5.19 12.01
C SER A 96 -1.31 -4.89 11.39
N VAL A 97 -1.82 -3.71 11.67
CA VAL A 97 -3.10 -3.21 11.17
C VAL A 97 -2.82 -2.14 10.14
N LEU A 98 -3.35 -2.29 8.93
CA LEU A 98 -3.37 -1.22 7.95
C LEU A 98 -4.68 -0.46 8.08
N VAL A 99 -4.57 0.86 8.16
CA VAL A 99 -5.68 1.78 8.32
C VAL A 99 -5.65 2.72 7.14
N ASN A 100 -6.73 2.76 6.37
CA ASN A 100 -6.99 3.79 5.38
C ASN A 100 -7.85 4.88 6.01
N PHE A 101 -7.39 6.12 5.87
CA PHE A 101 -8.15 7.30 6.25
C PHE A 101 -8.97 7.79 5.07
N VAL A 102 -10.14 8.35 5.34
CA VAL A 102 -10.95 9.02 4.31
C VAL A 102 -10.16 10.18 3.69
N ASN A 103 -9.43 10.92 4.53
CA ASN A 103 -8.68 12.11 4.14
C ASN A 103 -7.19 12.00 4.44
N ASN A 104 -6.35 12.34 3.46
CA ASN A 104 -4.90 12.43 3.62
C ASN A 104 -4.48 13.38 4.76
N TRP A 105 -5.27 14.42 4.99
CA TRP A 105 -5.02 15.40 6.05
C TRP A 105 -5.01 14.73 7.44
N LYS A 106 -6.01 13.90 7.74
CA LYS A 106 -6.08 13.15 9.00
C LYS A 106 -4.89 12.21 9.13
N ARG A 107 -4.59 11.44 8.07
CA ARG A 107 -3.42 10.58 8.01
C ARG A 107 -2.13 11.33 8.37
N SER A 108 -1.94 12.53 7.81
CA SER A 108 -0.77 13.36 8.09
C SER A 108 -0.73 13.88 9.53
N GLN A 109 -1.87 14.30 10.10
CA GLN A 109 -1.94 14.72 11.51
C GLN A 109 -1.53 13.58 12.45
N VAL A 110 -2.09 12.38 12.24
CA VAL A 110 -1.77 11.19 13.03
C VAL A 110 -0.29 10.83 12.92
N PHE A 111 0.27 10.89 11.70
CA PHE A 111 1.70 10.61 11.50
C PHE A 111 2.61 11.65 12.15
N ALA A 112 2.21 12.93 12.17
CA ALA A 112 2.98 13.99 12.82
C ALA A 112 2.98 13.83 14.35
N ALA A 113 1.83 13.51 14.95
CA ALA A 113 1.70 13.28 16.39
C ALA A 113 2.54 12.10 16.90
N LYS A 114 2.84 11.11 16.04
CA LYS A 114 3.78 10.03 16.36
C LYS A 114 5.17 10.59 16.73
N LYS A 115 5.65 11.58 15.99
CA LYS A 115 6.99 12.14 16.20
C LYS A 115 7.07 12.84 17.55
N GLU A 116 6.03 13.60 17.90
CA GLU A 116 5.92 14.25 19.21
C GLU A 116 5.81 13.22 20.35
N PHE A 117 5.14 12.09 20.10
CA PHE A 117 5.09 10.99 21.06
C PHE A 117 6.46 10.33 21.30
N GLU A 118 7.27 10.12 20.25
CA GLU A 118 8.62 9.58 20.40
C GLU A 118 9.54 10.53 21.19
N GLU A 119 9.45 11.85 20.96
CA GLU A 119 10.24 12.86 21.68
C GLU A 119 9.93 12.96 23.19
N VAL A 120 8.75 12.52 23.64
CA VAL A 120 8.34 12.54 25.06
C VAL A 120 8.79 11.28 25.83
N TRP A 121 9.17 10.21 25.12
CA TRP A 121 9.50 8.91 25.70
C TRP A 121 10.99 8.52 25.61
N ASP A 122 11.85 9.40 25.09
CA ASP A 122 13.32 9.33 25.17
C ASP A 122 13.86 10.09 26.40
#